data_AF-A0A6C0LL59-F1
#
_entry.id   AF-A0A6C0LL59-F1
#
_cell.length_a   1.000
_cell.length_b   1.000
_cell.length_c   1.000
_cell.angle_alpha   90.00
_cell.angle_beta   90.00
_cell.angle_gamma   90.00
#
_symmetry.space_group_name_H-M   'P 1'
#
loop_
_entity.id
_entity.type
_entity.pdbx_description
1 polymer ?
#
loop_
_entity_poly.entity_id
_entity_poly.type
_entity_poly.pdbx_seq_one_letter_code
_entity_poly.pdbx_strand_id
1 'polypeptide(L)'
;MSVPDLARHLFHLLAVGPLFIYVGLERENVPEHVFTAVGLLGLVVLFYHSYKAYLKLKDGHSAWVNWIHILLVAPLLLILGYLKKDASRRYFEMMLLLGFSAIGYHGLYLIREMMFN
;
A
#
# COMPACT_ATOMS: atom_id res chain seq x y z
N MET A 1 -2.69 -22.40 2.83
CA MET A 1 -3.06 -21.03 2.43
C MET A 1 -4.21 -21.07 1.43
N SER A 2 -5.23 -20.23 1.58
CA SER A 2 -6.29 -20.12 0.56
C SER A 2 -5.80 -19.32 -0.66
N VAL A 3 -6.35 -19.58 -1.85
CA VAL A 3 -5.99 -18.83 -3.06
C VAL A 3 -6.15 -17.31 -2.88
N PRO A 4 -7.23 -16.80 -2.24
CA PRO A 4 -7.36 -15.38 -1.93
C PRO A 4 -6.27 -14.83 -1.02
N ASP A 5 -5.73 -15.63 -0.10
CA ASP A 5 -4.65 -15.17 0.79
C ASP A 5 -3.35 -15.03 0.00
N LEU A 6 -3.00 -16.05 -0.79
CA LEU A 6 -1.82 -16.05 -1.67
C LEU A 6 -1.83 -14.84 -2.61
N ALA A 7 -2.97 -14.61 -3.28
CA ALA A 7 -3.12 -13.50 -4.22
C ALA A 7 -2.86 -12.14 -3.55
N ARG A 8 -3.31 -11.93 -2.30
CA ARG A 8 -3.03 -10.68 -1.58
C ARG A 8 -1.56 -10.51 -1.25
N HIS A 9 -0.87 -11.58 -0.82
CA HIS A 9 0.58 -11.51 -0.54
C HIS A 9 1.37 -11.20 -1.82
N LEU A 10 1.09 -11.93 -2.91
CA LEU A 10 1.76 -11.72 -4.19
C LEU A 10 1.47 -10.34 -4.78
N PHE A 11 0.25 -9.83 -4.67
CA PHE A 11 -0.09 -8.48 -5.14
C PHE A 11 0.76 -7.40 -4.44
N HIS A 12 0.95 -7.51 -3.13
CA HIS A 12 1.79 -6.53 -2.41
C HIS A 12 3.28 -6.72 -2.70
N LEU A 13 3.75 -7.96 -2.85
CA LEU A 13 5.15 -8.26 -3.13
C LEU A 13 5.58 -7.86 -4.54
N LEU A 14 4.75 -8.12 -5.54
CA LEU A 14 5.12 -7.98 -6.95
C LEU A 14 4.63 -6.68 -7.59
N ALA A 15 3.61 -6.03 -7.02
CA ALA A 15 3.07 -4.77 -7.54
C ALA A 15 3.22 -3.61 -6.57
N VAL A 16 2.58 -3.66 -5.38
CA VAL A 16 2.49 -2.50 -4.48
C VAL A 16 3.86 -2.09 -3.93
N GLY A 17 4.61 -3.04 -3.37
CA GLY A 17 5.93 -2.81 -2.81
C GLY A 17 6.91 -2.22 -3.85
N PRO A 18 7.10 -2.88 -5.00
CA PRO A 18 7.94 -2.37 -6.08
C PRO A 18 7.52 -0.98 -6.59
N LEU A 19 6.22 -0.72 -6.77
CA LEU A 19 5.73 0.60 -7.16
C LEU A 19 6.09 1.68 -6.12
N PHE A 20 5.91 1.39 -4.84
CA PHE A 20 6.23 2.33 -3.76
C PHE A 20 7.72 2.61 -3.67
N ILE A 21 8.56 1.57 -3.83
CA ILE A 21 10.01 1.71 -3.88
C ILE A 21 10.42 2.54 -5.09
N TYR A 22 9.88 2.25 -6.28
CA TYR A 22 10.16 3.02 -7.50
C TYR A 22 9.84 4.50 -7.33
N VAL A 23 8.62 4.83 -6.88
CA VAL A 23 8.20 6.22 -6.68
C VAL A 23 9.06 6.91 -5.61
N GLY A 24 9.36 6.21 -4.52
CA GLY A 24 10.18 6.72 -3.42
C GLY A 24 11.64 7.00 -3.81
N LEU A 25 12.24 6.17 -4.67
CA LEU A 25 13.62 6.32 -5.14
C LEU A 25 13.76 7.38 -6.23
N GLU A 26 12.94 7.28 -7.28
CA GLU A 26 13.07 8.10 -8.49
C GLU A 26 12.54 9.53 -8.31
N ARG A 27 11.61 9.75 -7.38
CA ARG A 27 11.14 11.09 -6.97
C ARG A 27 10.77 12.00 -8.16
N GLU A 28 11.55 13.04 -8.42
CA GLU A 28 11.37 14.01 -9.50
C GLU A 28 11.51 13.43 -10.92
N ASN A 29 12.15 12.26 -11.04
CA ASN A 29 12.30 11.53 -12.30
C ASN A 29 11.07 10.66 -12.62
N VAL A 30 10.16 10.47 -11.67
CA VAL A 30 8.92 9.71 -11.89
C VAL A 30 8.06 10.43 -12.94
N PRO A 31 7.58 9.73 -14.00
CA PRO A 31 6.68 10.31 -14.98
C PRO A 31 5.36 10.78 -14.36
N GLU A 32 4.80 11.91 -14.81
CA GLU A 32 3.60 12.49 -14.21
C GLU A 32 2.36 11.58 -14.21
N HIS A 33 2.21 10.74 -15.23
CA HIS A 33 1.10 9.79 -15.30
C HIS A 33 1.17 8.73 -14.18
N VAL A 34 2.37 8.40 -13.70
CA VAL A 34 2.55 7.49 -12.56
C VAL A 34 2.03 8.15 -11.27
N PHE A 35 2.31 9.43 -11.04
CA PHE A 35 1.72 10.16 -9.91
C PHE A 35 0.19 10.20 -10.00
N THR A 36 -0.35 10.41 -11.19
CA THR A 36 -1.80 10.37 -11.40
C THR A 36 -2.37 9.00 -11.04
N ALA A 37 -1.73 7.92 -11.49
CA ALA A 37 -2.12 6.56 -11.14
C ALA A 37 -1.99 6.28 -9.62
N VAL A 38 -0.95 6.78 -8.97
CA VAL A 38 -0.74 6.71 -7.52
C VAL A 38 -1.88 7.43 -6.78
N GLY A 39 -2.27 8.62 -7.21
CA GLY A 39 -3.39 9.37 -6.62
C GLY A 39 -4.72 8.62 -6.76
N LEU A 40 -5.01 8.08 -7.96
CA LEU A 40 -6.19 7.25 -8.20
C LEU A 40 -6.18 5.98 -7.34
N LEU A 41 -5.03 5.32 -7.21
CA LEU A 41 -4.86 4.19 -6.31
C LEU A 41 -5.15 4.59 -4.85
N GLY A 42 -4.73 5.78 -4.42
CA GLY A 42 -5.06 6.34 -3.12
C GLY A 42 -6.57 6.42 -2.87
N LEU A 43 -7.35 6.91 -3.85
CA LEU A 43 -8.81 6.93 -3.75
C LEU A 43 -9.39 5.52 -3.63
N VAL A 44 -8.96 4.59 -4.48
CA VAL A 44 -9.43 3.19 -4.46
C VAL A 44 -9.13 2.54 -3.11
N VAL A 45 -7.90 2.69 -2.61
CA VAL A 45 -7.47 2.15 -1.30
C VAL A 45 -8.32 2.76 -0.18
N LEU A 46 -8.55 4.07 -0.19
CA LEU A 46 -9.36 4.74 0.83
C LEU A 46 -10.77 4.15 0.89
N PHE A 47 -11.50 4.11 -0.23
CA PHE A 47 -12.88 3.63 -0.25
C PHE A 47 -12.98 2.13 0.03
N TYR A 48 -12.12 1.32 -0.61
CA TYR A 48 -12.12 -0.13 -0.42
C TYR A 48 -11.85 -0.52 1.04
N HIS A 49 -10.82 0.07 1.65
CA HIS A 49 -10.48 -0.27 3.03
C HIS A 49 -11.47 0.32 4.03
N SER A 50 -12.07 1.48 3.76
CA SER A 50 -13.17 2.03 4.59
C SER A 50 -14.38 1.10 4.59
N TYR A 51 -14.81 0.64 3.41
CA TYR A 51 -15.91 -0.31 3.30
C TYR A 51 -15.61 -1.63 4.03
N LYS A 52 -14.42 -2.21 3.82
CA LYS A 52 -14.02 -3.43 4.55
C LYS A 52 -13.84 -3.21 6.05
N ALA A 53 -13.44 -2.02 6.50
CA ALA A 53 -13.36 -1.70 7.92
C ALA A 53 -14.77 -1.72 8.53
N TYR A 54 -15.73 -1.08 7.87
CA TYR A 54 -17.14 -1.09 8.29
C TYR A 54 -17.69 -2.51 8.45
N LEU A 55 -17.50 -3.38 7.44
CA LEU A 55 -17.96 -4.77 7.52
C LEU A 55 -17.34 -5.52 8.71
N LYS A 56 -16.02 -5.42 8.88
CA LYS A 56 -15.32 -6.09 10.00
C LYS A 56 -15.82 -5.63 11.36
N LEU A 57 -16.00 -4.32 11.55
CA LEU A 57 -16.46 -3.77 12.82
C LEU A 57 -17.90 -4.19 13.12
N LYS A 58 -18.76 -4.24 12.09
CA LYS A 58 -20.13 -4.76 12.22
C LYS A 58 -20.15 -6.22 12.69
N ASP A 59 -19.20 -7.03 12.21
CA ASP A 59 -19.06 -8.44 12.57
C ASP A 59 -18.26 -8.66 13.88
N GLY A 60 -17.89 -7.58 14.60
CA GLY A 60 -17.13 -7.68 15.86
C GLY A 60 -15.65 -8.02 15.69
N HIS A 61 -15.10 -7.91 14.48
CA HIS A 61 -13.71 -8.22 14.16
C HIS A 61 -12.81 -6.97 14.11
N SER A 62 -11.52 -7.16 14.37
CA SER A 62 -10.53 -6.08 14.29
C SER A 62 -10.31 -5.61 12.84
N ALA A 63 -10.42 -4.29 12.65
CA ALA A 63 -10.13 -3.61 11.39
C ALA A 63 -8.70 -3.02 11.34
N TRP A 64 -7.77 -3.48 12.18
CA TRP A 64 -6.42 -2.90 12.33
C TRP A 64 -5.69 -2.65 11.00
N VAL A 65 -5.58 -3.66 10.14
CA VAL A 65 -4.91 -3.52 8.83
C VAL A 65 -5.62 -2.49 7.94
N ASN A 66 -6.94 -2.41 8.02
CA ASN A 66 -7.72 -1.43 7.27
C ASN A 66 -7.41 -0.01 7.74
N TRP A 67 -7.26 0.21 9.05
CA TRP A 67 -6.90 1.53 9.59
C TRP A 67 -5.53 2.01 9.13
N ILE A 68 -4.53 1.11 9.03
CA ILE A 68 -3.23 1.46 8.45
C ILE A 68 -3.40 1.98 7.02
N HIS A 69 -4.23 1.32 6.20
CA HIS A 69 -4.46 1.74 4.82
C HIS A 69 -5.20 3.08 4.73
N ILE A 70 -6.19 3.30 5.60
CA ILE A 70 -7.02 4.52 5.61
C ILE A 70 -6.25 5.73 6.13
N LEU A 71 -5.47 5.56 7.21
CA LEU A 71 -4.86 6.67 7.93
C LEU A 71 -3.42 6.97 7.50
N LEU A 72 -2.74 6.01 6.87
CA LEU A 72 -1.33 6.15 6.48
C LEU A 72 -1.13 5.99 4.97
N VAL A 73 -1.54 4.85 4.41
CA VAL A 73 -1.25 4.53 3.00
C VAL A 73 -2.02 5.47 2.07
N ALA A 74 -3.36 5.52 2.15
CA ALA A 74 -4.17 6.32 1.25
C ALA A 74 -3.86 7.83 1.30
N PRO A 75 -3.70 8.47 2.48
CA PRO A 75 -3.33 9.88 2.54
C PRO A 75 -1.99 10.16 1.87
N LEU A 76 -1.00 9.28 2.04
CA LEU A 76 0.30 9.44 1.38
C LEU A 76 0.18 9.36 -0.15
N LEU A 77 -0.55 8.36 -0.66
CA LEU A 77 -0.80 8.22 -2.10
C LEU A 77 -1.52 9.44 -2.68
N LEU A 78 -2.52 9.97 -1.96
CA LEU A 78 -3.26 11.16 -2.38
C LEU A 78 -2.39 12.42 -2.38
N ILE A 79 -1.54 12.60 -1.34
CA ILE A 79 -0.60 13.72 -1.26
C ILE A 79 0.38 13.66 -2.43
N LEU A 80 1.00 12.51 -2.69
CA LEU A 80 1.96 12.36 -3.80
C LEU A 80 1.29 12.47 -5.16
N GLY A 81 0.06 11.98 -5.31
CA GLY A 81 -0.71 12.13 -6.55
C GLY A 81 -1.10 13.58 -6.85
N TYR A 82 -1.39 14.37 -5.81
CA TYR A 82 -1.76 15.78 -5.93
C TYR A 82 -0.55 16.70 -6.13
N LEU A 83 0.46 16.59 -5.26
CA LEU A 83 1.66 17.44 -5.30
C LEU A 83 2.68 17.01 -6.36
N LYS A 84 2.64 15.74 -6.79
CA LYS A 84 3.56 15.18 -7.79
C LYS A 84 5.03 15.48 -7.44
N LYS A 85 5.76 16.12 -8.36
CA LYS A 85 7.17 16.49 -8.23
C LYS A 85 7.42 17.62 -7.22
N ASP A 86 6.39 18.38 -6.87
CA ASP A 86 6.49 19.47 -5.89
C ASP A 86 6.36 18.95 -4.45
N ALA A 87 6.10 17.66 -4.25
CA ALA A 87 6.02 17.06 -2.94
C ALA A 87 7.38 17.15 -2.21
N SER A 88 7.34 17.46 -0.90
CA SER A 88 8.54 17.40 -0.07
C SER A 88 9.14 15.98 -0.07
N ARG A 89 10.48 15.91 -0.07
CA ARG A 89 11.27 14.67 0.00
C ARG A 89 10.76 13.66 1.04
N ARG A 90 10.26 14.14 2.18
CA ARG A 90 9.74 13.28 3.25
C ARG A 90 8.61 12.34 2.78
N TYR A 91 7.76 12.78 1.85
CA TYR A 91 6.65 11.95 1.37
C TYR A 91 7.15 10.79 0.49
N PHE A 92 8.19 11.04 -0.29
CA PHE A 92 8.87 9.99 -1.06
C PHE A 92 9.59 8.99 -0.16
N GLU A 93 10.28 9.46 0.89
CA GLU A 93 10.92 8.59 1.87
C GLU A 93 9.91 7.77 2.66
N MET A 94 8.76 8.34 3.03
CA MET A 94 7.63 7.60 3.60
C MET A 94 7.11 6.53 2.63
N MET A 95 7.01 6.83 1.33
CA MET A 95 6.59 5.87 0.32
C MET A 95 7.58 4.70 0.26
N LEU A 96 8.88 5.00 0.26
CA LEU A 96 9.94 4.00 0.27
C LEU A 96 9.87 3.08 1.50
N LEU A 97 9.67 3.66 2.69
CA LEU A 97 9.50 2.90 3.94
C LEU A 97 8.28 1.98 3.89
N LEU A 98 7.16 2.45 3.35
CA LEU A 98 5.96 1.63 3.17
C LEU A 98 6.19 0.53 2.11
N GLY A 99 6.98 0.79 1.08
CA GLY A 99 7.38 -0.21 0.08
C GLY A 99 8.17 -1.36 0.71
N PHE A 100 9.21 -1.05 1.49
CA PHE A 100 9.95 -2.06 2.25
C PHE A 100 9.07 -2.78 3.28
N SER A 101 8.20 -2.05 3.97
CA SER A 101 7.28 -2.64 4.94
C SER A 101 6.31 -3.62 4.27
N ALA A 102 5.77 -3.28 3.10
CA ALA A 102 4.89 -4.15 2.33
C ALA A 102 5.61 -5.43 1.90
N ILE A 103 6.82 -5.32 1.33
CA ILE A 103 7.61 -6.48 0.91
C ILE A 103 8.00 -7.34 2.11
N GLY A 104 8.53 -6.74 3.17
CA GLY A 104 8.97 -7.45 4.37
C GLY A 104 7.83 -8.17 5.08
N TYR A 105 6.70 -7.48 5.30
CA TYR A 105 5.53 -8.07 5.94
C TYR A 105 4.96 -9.21 5.11
N HIS A 106 4.65 -8.97 3.83
CA HIS A 106 4.02 -10.00 3.01
C HIS A 106 4.96 -11.15 2.66
N GLY A 107 6.26 -10.90 2.51
CA GLY A 107 7.28 -11.92 2.28
C GLY A 107 7.47 -12.83 3.48
N LEU A 108 7.55 -12.27 4.69
CA LEU A 108 7.66 -13.04 5.93
C LEU A 108 6.47 -13.97 6.12
N TYR A 109 5.25 -13.47 5.95
CA TYR A 109 4.04 -14.29 6.11
C TYR A 109 3.94 -15.37 5.02
N LEU A 110 4.31 -15.06 3.78
CA LEU A 110 4.34 -16.06 2.71
C LEU A 110 5.29 -17.21 3.02
N ILE A 111 6.53 -16.90 3.43
CA ILE A 111 7.53 -17.91 3.82
C ILE A 111 7.04 -18.72 5.03
N ARG A 112 6.52 -18.03 6.06
CA ARG A 112 5.99 -18.69 7.26
C ARG A 112 4.90 -19.68 6.90
N GLU A 113 3.98 -19.30 6.03
CA GLU A 113 2.90 -20.20 5.60
C GLU A 113 3.40 -21.36 4.75
N MET A 114 4.46 -21.20 3.95
CA MET A 114 5.05 -22.30 3.19
C MET A 114 5.85 -23.30 4.05
N MET A 115 6.43 -22.83 5.16
CA MET A 115 7.28 -23.65 6.02
C MET A 115 6.53 -24.37 7.14
N PHE A 116 5.40 -23.82 7.59
CA PHE A 116 4.74 -24.23 8.83
C PHE A 116 3.25 -24.55 8.71
N ASN A 117 2.65 -24.47 7.51
CA ASN A 117 1.30 -24.94 7.22
C ASN A 117 1.31 -25.98 6.09
#